data_AF-A0A0N8RQ32-F1
#
_entry.id   AF-A0A0N8RQ32-F1
#
_cell.length_a   1.000
_cell.length_b   1.000
_cell.length_c   1.000
_cell.angle_alpha   90.00
_cell.angle_beta   90.00
_cell.angle_gamma   90.00
#
_symmetry.space_group_name_H-M   'P 1'
#
loop_
_entity.id
_entity.type
_entity.pdbx_description
1 polymer ?
#
loop_
_entity_poly.entity_id
_entity_poly.type
_entity_poly.pdbx_seq_one_letter_code
_entity_poly.pdbx_strand_id
1 'polypeptide(L)'
;MFGERVTTLEAMREAVASYMHRATQKLRKQQSLTAVLRVAVLTSPFGDGPKYANSIMCYPPYPTDDVLLLTRAAIEGLQVIWRDGYRYSKAEILLMDLRKRGEFTGDLFTPSQPARSDELMRVLDRINVKFGRNALHSGRMPLDATWAMKREMMSQSYTTSIHHLMRFQAI
;
A
#
# COMPACT_ATOMS: atom_id res chain seq x y z
N MET A 1 1.07 -9.35 -7.16
CA MET A 1 0.84 -10.76 -6.79
C MET A 1 1.86 -11.10 -5.72
N PHE A 2 1.47 -11.84 -4.70
CA PHE A 2 2.40 -12.21 -3.63
C PHE A 2 3.39 -13.27 -4.13
N GLY A 3 4.64 -13.19 -3.66
CA GLY A 3 5.66 -14.21 -3.95
C GLY A 3 5.34 -15.54 -3.26
N GLU A 4 4.68 -15.46 -2.10
CA GLU A 4 4.16 -16.60 -1.36
C GLU A 4 2.69 -16.37 -1.01
N ARG A 5 1.91 -17.44 -0.88
CA ARG A 5 0.48 -17.31 -0.56
C ARG A 5 0.32 -16.84 0.87
N VAL A 6 -0.45 -15.77 1.05
CA VAL A 6 -0.76 -15.21 2.37
C VAL A 6 -1.91 -16.00 2.98
N THR A 7 -1.69 -16.55 4.17
CA THR A 7 -2.66 -17.38 4.91
C THR A 7 -3.04 -16.80 6.25
N THR A 8 -2.34 -15.78 6.72
CA THR A 8 -2.61 -15.11 8.00
C THR A 8 -3.14 -13.70 7.77
N LEU A 9 -4.09 -13.29 8.61
CA LEU A 9 -4.64 -11.94 8.56
C LEU A 9 -3.55 -10.88 8.80
N GLU A 10 -2.58 -11.16 9.67
CA GLU A 10 -1.53 -10.19 10.00
C GLU A 10 -0.61 -9.91 8.81
N ALA A 11 -0.13 -10.94 8.11
CA ALA A 11 0.63 -10.76 6.88
C ALA A 11 -0.20 -10.04 5.78
N MET A 12 -1.52 -10.26 5.75
CA MET A 12 -2.39 -9.54 4.83
C MET A 12 -2.53 -8.05 5.21
N ARG A 13 -2.62 -7.73 6.51
CA ARG A 13 -2.64 -6.35 7.01
C ARG A 13 -1.36 -5.61 6.67
N GLU A 14 -0.21 -6.25 6.84
CA GLU A 14 1.10 -5.73 6.45
C GLU A 14 1.17 -5.40 4.95
N ALA A 15 0.66 -6.32 4.11
CA ALA A 15 0.58 -6.12 2.68
C ALA A 15 -0.31 -4.94 2.30
N VAL A 16 -1.51 -4.87 2.87
CA VAL A 16 -2.45 -3.76 2.66
C VAL A 16 -1.85 -2.43 3.12
N ALA A 17 -1.20 -2.37 4.28
CA ALA A 17 -0.53 -1.18 4.79
C ALA A 17 0.60 -0.73 3.85
N SER A 18 1.42 -1.66 3.37
CA SER A 18 2.49 -1.39 2.41
C SER A 18 1.96 -0.83 1.09
N TYR A 19 0.85 -1.38 0.58
CA TYR A 19 0.23 -0.93 -0.66
C TYR A 19 -0.44 0.43 -0.50
N MET A 20 -1.10 0.67 0.63
CA MET A 20 -1.68 1.96 0.95
C MET A 20 -0.61 3.04 1.10
N HIS A 21 0.53 2.74 1.72
CA HIS A 21 1.64 3.67 1.82
C HIS A 21 2.15 4.11 0.43
N ARG A 22 2.34 3.16 -0.49
CA ARG A 22 2.73 3.47 -1.87
C ARG A 22 1.66 4.23 -2.64
N ALA A 23 0.39 3.89 -2.44
CA ALA A 23 -0.72 4.53 -3.14
C ALA A 23 -0.89 5.99 -2.69
N THR A 24 -0.79 6.26 -1.40
CA THR A 24 -0.88 7.61 -0.83
C THR A 24 0.33 8.47 -1.15
N GLN A 25 1.54 7.89 -1.22
CA GLN A 25 2.72 8.61 -1.76
C GLN A 25 2.49 9.10 -3.20
N LYS A 26 1.83 8.29 -4.04
CA LYS A 26 1.48 8.71 -5.41
C LYS A 26 0.43 9.82 -5.41
N LEU A 27 -0.61 9.72 -4.58
CA LEU A 27 -1.60 10.78 -4.41
C LEU A 27 -0.94 12.11 -4.05
N ARG A 28 -0.07 12.12 -3.04
CA ARG A 28 0.63 13.33 -2.59
C ARG A 28 1.56 13.88 -3.66
N LYS A 29 2.29 13.03 -4.40
CA LYS A 29 3.08 13.46 -5.56
C LYS A 29 2.23 14.13 -6.64
N GLN A 30 0.99 13.68 -6.81
CA GLN A 30 0.01 14.24 -7.75
C GLN A 30 -0.83 15.38 -7.16
N GLN A 31 -0.59 15.78 -5.90
CA GLN A 31 -1.38 16.78 -5.17
C GLN A 31 -2.90 16.48 -5.19
N SER A 32 -3.25 15.20 -5.12
CA SER A 32 -4.63 14.70 -5.16
C SER A 32 -5.03 14.06 -3.83
N LEU A 33 -6.33 14.06 -3.57
CA LEU A 33 -7.01 13.42 -2.44
C LEU A 33 -7.90 12.30 -2.98
N THR A 34 -8.27 11.34 -2.14
CA THR A 34 -9.25 10.30 -2.48
C THR A 34 -10.41 10.34 -1.50
N ALA A 35 -11.64 10.27 -2.01
CA ALA A 35 -12.85 10.20 -1.18
C ALA A 35 -13.36 8.78 -0.97
N VAL A 36 -12.91 7.82 -1.80
CA VAL A 36 -13.33 6.41 -1.71
C VAL A 36 -12.15 5.50 -2.01
N LEU A 37 -11.95 4.47 -1.20
CA LEU A 37 -10.98 3.40 -1.48
C LEU A 37 -11.68 2.04 -1.52
N ARG A 38 -11.20 1.15 -2.37
CA ARG A 38 -11.60 -0.26 -2.40
C ARG A 38 -10.44 -1.12 -1.94
N VAL A 39 -10.72 -2.01 -1.00
CA VAL A 39 -9.82 -3.10 -0.61
C VAL A 39 -10.36 -4.40 -1.18
N ALA A 40 -9.50 -5.19 -1.82
CA ALA A 40 -9.87 -6.50 -2.31
C ALA A 40 -8.83 -7.56 -1.98
N VAL A 41 -9.28 -8.79 -1.79
CA VAL A 41 -8.43 -9.96 -1.59
C VAL A 41 -8.88 -11.09 -2.51
N LEU A 42 -7.91 -11.78 -3.12
CA LEU A 42 -8.19 -12.82 -4.13
C LEU A 42 -7.24 -14.02 -3.97
N THR A 43 -7.80 -15.23 -4.06
CA THR A 43 -7.06 -16.47 -4.28
C THR A 43 -6.68 -16.60 -5.76
N SER A 44 -5.70 -17.46 -6.07
CA SER A 44 -5.33 -17.68 -7.47
C SER A 44 -6.43 -18.41 -8.23
N PRO A 45 -6.79 -17.99 -9.46
CA PRO A 45 -7.73 -18.75 -10.29
C PRO A 45 -7.13 -20.06 -10.82
N PHE A 46 -5.79 -20.16 -10.84
CA PHE A 46 -5.02 -21.28 -11.40
C PHE A 46 -4.49 -22.27 -10.33
N GLY A 47 -4.97 -22.20 -9.09
CA GLY A 47 -4.55 -23.13 -8.03
C GLY A 47 -5.62 -24.16 -7.69
N ASP A 48 -5.22 -25.31 -7.17
CA ASP A 48 -6.09 -26.44 -6.82
C ASP A 48 -6.89 -26.24 -5.52
N GLY A 49 -6.75 -25.08 -4.86
CA GLY A 49 -7.40 -24.79 -3.58
C GLY A 49 -8.76 -24.10 -3.70
N PRO A 50 -9.45 -23.91 -2.56
CA PRO A 50 -10.70 -23.14 -2.50
C PRO A 50 -10.54 -21.75 -3.14
N LYS A 51 -11.51 -21.40 -3.99
CA LYS A 51 -11.53 -20.11 -4.69
C LYS A 51 -12.31 -19.08 -3.90
N TYR A 52 -11.72 -17.92 -3.71
CA TYR A 52 -12.35 -16.79 -3.04
C TYR A 52 -11.82 -15.48 -3.59
N ALA A 53 -12.76 -14.58 -3.89
CA ALA A 53 -12.48 -13.20 -4.24
C ALA A 53 -13.56 -12.34 -3.62
N ASN A 54 -13.16 -11.29 -2.90
CA ASN A 54 -14.10 -10.35 -2.33
C ASN A 54 -13.45 -8.97 -2.23
N SER A 55 -14.30 -7.95 -2.15
CA SER A 55 -13.87 -6.57 -2.00
C SER A 55 -14.90 -5.73 -1.27
N ILE A 56 -14.43 -4.67 -0.62
CA ILE A 56 -15.27 -3.71 0.07
C ILE A 56 -14.86 -2.28 -0.26
N MET A 57 -15.85 -1.41 -0.37
CA MET A 57 -15.65 0.05 -0.47
C MET A 57 -15.54 0.62 0.95
N CYS A 58 -14.53 1.46 1.18
CA CYS A 58 -14.34 2.19 2.42
C CYS A 58 -14.41 3.68 2.11
N TYR A 59 -15.11 4.41 2.98
CA TYR A 59 -15.39 5.82 2.84
C TYR A 59 -14.72 6.57 3.99
N PRO A 60 -13.53 7.19 3.78
CA PRO A 60 -12.98 8.09 4.77
C PRO A 60 -13.96 9.25 5.06
N PRO A 61 -13.90 9.87 6.25
CA PRO A 61 -14.82 10.93 6.65
C PRO A 61 -14.75 12.17 5.75
N TYR A 62 -13.64 12.33 5.02
CA TYR A 62 -13.41 13.39 4.05
C TYR A 62 -12.37 12.96 3.01
N PRO A 63 -12.32 13.63 1.84
CA PRO A 63 -11.25 13.40 0.87
C PRO A 63 -9.88 13.64 1.51
N THR A 64 -9.00 12.64 1.47
CA THR A 64 -7.74 12.65 2.22
C THR A 64 -6.59 12.02 1.43
N ASP A 65 -5.36 12.42 1.77
CA ASP A 65 -4.10 11.78 1.36
C ASP A 65 -3.30 11.26 2.58
N ASP A 66 -3.92 11.27 3.77
CA ASP A 66 -3.33 10.80 5.03
C ASP A 66 -3.23 9.27 5.01
N VAL A 67 -1.98 8.81 5.00
CA VAL A 67 -1.66 7.38 5.00
C VAL A 67 -2.19 6.66 6.24
N LEU A 68 -2.21 7.30 7.40
CA LEU A 68 -2.64 6.67 8.65
C LEU A 68 -4.14 6.42 8.65
N LEU A 69 -4.93 7.44 8.28
CA LEU A 69 -6.38 7.35 8.17
C LEU A 69 -6.79 6.33 7.11
N LEU A 70 -6.20 6.41 5.91
CA LEU A 70 -6.54 5.50 4.81
C LEU A 70 -6.10 4.04 5.09
N THR A 71 -4.95 3.85 5.75
CA THR A 71 -4.50 2.50 6.15
C THR A 71 -5.43 1.90 7.19
N ARG A 72 -5.90 2.71 8.16
CA ARG A 72 -6.87 2.25 9.16
C ARG A 72 -8.18 1.80 8.50
N ALA A 73 -8.77 2.64 7.66
CA ALA A 73 -10.00 2.31 6.94
C ALA A 73 -9.85 1.05 6.08
N ALA A 74 -8.70 0.90 5.38
CA ALA A 74 -8.44 -0.28 4.58
C ALA A 74 -8.29 -1.56 5.41
N ILE A 75 -7.68 -1.49 6.59
CA ILE A 75 -7.55 -2.64 7.49
C ILE A 75 -8.89 -3.03 8.12
N GLU A 76 -9.71 -2.04 8.50
CA GLU A 76 -11.07 -2.28 8.99
C GLU A 76 -11.92 -2.98 7.90
N GLY A 77 -11.87 -2.48 6.66
CA GLY A 77 -12.51 -3.14 5.52
C GLY A 77 -11.97 -4.55 5.24
N LEU A 78 -10.64 -4.74 5.33
CA LEU A 78 -10.01 -6.05 5.16
C LEU A 78 -10.56 -7.09 6.14
N GLN A 79 -10.77 -6.71 7.41
CA GLN A 79 -11.28 -7.62 8.43
C GLN A 79 -12.67 -8.15 8.10
N VAL A 80 -13.52 -7.34 7.45
CA VAL A 80 -14.87 -7.73 7.05
C VAL A 80 -14.85 -8.76 5.91
N ILE A 81 -13.90 -8.64 4.99
CA ILE A 81 -13.81 -9.53 3.81
C ILE A 81 -12.82 -10.70 4.00
N TRP A 82 -12.14 -10.78 5.13
CA TRP A 82 -11.20 -11.85 5.42
C TRP A 82 -11.92 -13.17 5.70
N ARG A 83 -11.35 -14.27 5.23
CA ARG A 83 -11.78 -15.63 5.56
C ARG A 83 -10.57 -16.51 5.83
N ASP A 84 -10.57 -17.14 7.00
CA ASP A 84 -9.58 -18.15 7.34
C ASP A 84 -9.72 -19.40 6.45
N GLY A 85 -8.64 -20.18 6.34
CA GLY A 85 -8.58 -21.38 5.51
C GLY A 85 -8.32 -21.12 4.01
N TYR A 86 -8.23 -19.86 3.57
CA TYR A 86 -7.90 -19.51 2.20
C TYR A 86 -6.42 -19.14 2.01
N ARG A 87 -5.88 -19.46 0.83
CA ARG A 87 -4.50 -19.16 0.42
C ARG A 87 -4.49 -18.01 -0.58
N TYR A 88 -4.49 -16.78 -0.07
CA TYR A 88 -4.59 -15.58 -0.88
C TYR A 88 -3.33 -15.37 -1.75
N SER A 89 -3.55 -14.96 -2.98
CA SER A 89 -2.50 -14.71 -3.99
C SER A 89 -2.30 -13.22 -4.28
N LYS A 90 -3.28 -12.38 -3.93
CA LYS A 90 -3.30 -10.97 -4.26
C LYS A 90 -4.14 -10.19 -3.24
N ALA A 91 -3.64 -9.02 -2.88
CA ALA A 91 -4.43 -7.92 -2.33
C ALA A 91 -4.42 -6.74 -3.31
N GLU A 92 -5.49 -5.97 -3.32
CA GLU A 92 -5.64 -4.78 -4.15
C GLU A 92 -6.10 -3.60 -3.31
N ILE A 93 -5.52 -2.44 -3.59
CA ILE A 93 -5.98 -1.15 -3.13
C ILE A 93 -6.26 -0.32 -4.37
N LEU A 94 -7.51 0.12 -4.51
CA LEU A 94 -7.93 1.02 -5.58
C LEU A 94 -8.44 2.31 -4.95
N LEU A 95 -7.83 3.43 -5.31
CA LEU A 95 -8.25 4.76 -4.88
C LEU A 95 -9.14 5.35 -5.97
N MET A 96 -10.31 5.85 -5.58
CA MET A 96 -11.33 6.37 -6.49
C MET A 96 -11.80 7.74 -5.99
N ASP A 97 -12.61 8.40 -6.81
CA ASP A 97 -13.07 9.77 -6.55
C ASP A 97 -11.88 10.65 -6.18
N LEU A 98 -10.94 10.74 -7.12
CA LEU A 98 -9.73 11.52 -6.96
C LEU A 98 -10.06 13.00 -7.19
N ARG A 99 -9.70 13.83 -6.23
CA ARG A 99 -10.00 15.27 -6.24
C ARG A 99 -8.72 16.05 -6.05
N LYS A 100 -8.56 17.19 -6.73
CA LYS A 100 -7.45 18.10 -6.36
C LYS A 100 -7.80 18.84 -5.09
N ARG A 101 -6.76 19.22 -4.36
CA ARG A 101 -6.89 20.05 -3.17
C ARG A 101 -7.49 21.41 -3.56
N GLY A 102 -8.61 21.78 -2.95
CA GLY A 102 -9.34 23.03 -3.24
C GLY A 102 -10.38 22.95 -4.36
N GLU A 103 -10.47 21.84 -5.10
CA GLU A 103 -11.49 21.66 -6.16
C GLU A 103 -12.82 21.09 -5.64
N PHE A 104 -12.98 20.91 -4.33
CA PHE A 104 -14.23 20.46 -3.73
C PHE A 104 -14.63 21.39 -2.59
N THR A 105 -15.89 21.82 -2.63
CA THR A 105 -16.51 22.58 -1.55
C THR A 105 -17.12 21.58 -0.57
N GLY A 106 -16.62 21.58 0.67
CA GLY A 106 -17.27 20.85 1.75
C GLY A 106 -18.61 21.48 2.11
N ASP A 107 -19.49 20.70 2.71
CA ASP A 107 -20.62 21.28 3.46
C ASP A 107 -20.09 22.04 4.68
N LEU A 108 -20.86 23.00 5.20
CA LEU A 108 -20.52 23.80 6.39
C LEU A 108 -20.14 22.95 7.61
N PHE A 109 -20.66 21.72 7.68
CA PHE A 109 -20.44 20.78 8.76
C PHE A 109 -19.57 19.57 8.37
N THR A 110 -19.13 19.48 7.11
CA THR A 110 -18.28 18.38 6.68
C THR A 110 -16.87 18.58 7.24
N PRO A 111 -16.34 17.62 8.03
CA PRO A 111 -14.97 17.72 8.50
C PRO A 111 -14.02 17.75 7.30
N SER A 112 -12.95 18.54 7.40
CA SER A 112 -11.88 18.56 6.41
C SER A 112 -10.62 17.99 7.01
N GLN A 113 -9.66 17.62 6.16
CA GLN A 113 -8.36 17.16 6.62
C GLN A 113 -7.71 18.24 7.51
N PRO A 114 -7.35 17.93 8.77
CA PRO A 114 -6.73 18.91 9.66
C PRO A 114 -5.39 19.40 9.12
N ALA A 115 -5.08 20.68 9.31
CA ALA A 115 -3.79 21.26 8.90
C ALA A 115 -2.57 20.52 9.50
N ARG A 116 -2.72 19.99 10.73
CA ARG A 116 -1.70 19.15 11.37
C ARG A 116 -1.44 17.85 10.60
N SER A 117 -2.46 17.26 9.99
CA SER A 117 -2.31 16.07 9.14
C SER A 117 -1.56 16.40 7.86
N ASP A 118 -1.88 17.54 7.24
CA ASP A 118 -1.15 18.03 6.06
C ASP A 118 0.34 18.24 6.36
N GLU A 119 0.65 18.87 7.49
CA GLU A 119 2.03 19.08 7.94
C GLU A 119 2.74 17.75 8.20
N LEU A 120 2.10 16.82 8.90
CA LEU A 120 2.65 15.49 9.16
C LEU A 120 3.00 14.76 7.86
N MET A 121 2.09 14.76 6.88
CA MET A 121 2.32 14.11 5.58
C MET A 121 3.48 14.77 4.83
N ARG A 122 3.59 16.10 4.86
CA ARG A 122 4.73 16.83 4.26
C ARG A 122 6.06 16.47 4.91
N VAL A 123 6.10 16.38 6.25
CA VAL A 123 7.31 16.00 6.99
C VAL A 123 7.71 14.57 6.67
N LEU A 124 6.73 13.65 6.66
CA LEU A 124 6.94 12.24 6.31
C LEU A 124 7.55 12.10 4.91
N ASP A 125 6.99 12.78 3.92
CA ASP A 125 7.51 12.71 2.55
C ASP A 125 8.90 13.35 2.44
N ARG A 126 9.16 14.47 3.14
CA ARG A 126 10.48 15.12 3.16
C ARG A 126 11.57 14.22 3.73
N ILE A 127 11.26 13.50 4.82
CA ILE A 127 12.18 12.51 5.41
C ILE A 127 12.46 11.39 4.42
N ASN A 128 11.43 10.85 3.77
CA ASN A 128 11.60 9.80 2.76
C ASN A 128 12.37 10.26 1.51
N VAL A 129 12.26 11.53 1.11
CA VAL A 129 13.08 12.09 0.03
C VAL A 129 14.55 12.17 0.45
N LYS A 130 14.82 12.58 1.70
CA LYS A 130 16.19 12.81 2.21
C LYS A 130 16.93 11.51 2.54
N PHE A 131 16.26 10.56 3.19
CA PHE A 131 16.89 9.35 3.74
C PHE A 131 16.62 8.09 2.90
N GLY A 132 15.87 8.24 1.81
CA GLY A 132 15.54 7.15 0.91
C GLY A 132 14.14 6.59 1.12
N ARG A 133 13.73 5.78 0.15
CA ARG A 133 12.37 5.24 0.08
C ARG A 133 12.07 4.39 1.31
N ASN A 134 10.93 4.67 1.95
CA ASN A 134 10.47 3.99 3.16
C ASN A 134 11.43 4.14 4.35
N ALA A 135 12.17 5.25 4.45
CA ALA A 135 12.89 5.58 5.68
C ALA A 135 11.94 5.86 6.86
N LEU A 136 10.78 6.45 6.57
CA LEU A 136 9.68 6.63 7.52
C LEU A 136 8.38 6.08 6.91
N HIS A 137 7.74 5.17 7.64
CA HIS A 137 6.48 4.56 7.24
C HIS A 137 5.59 4.30 8.46
N SER A 138 4.35 3.89 8.20
CA SER A 138 3.44 3.44 9.25
C SER A 138 4.03 2.21 9.96
N GLY A 139 3.82 2.11 11.28
CA GLY A 139 4.32 0.99 12.09
C GLY A 139 3.75 -0.38 11.72
N ARG A 140 2.68 -0.43 10.92
CA ARG A 140 2.12 -1.68 10.37
C ARG A 140 2.82 -2.17 9.10
N MET A 141 3.78 -1.41 8.57
CA MET A 141 4.56 -1.85 7.42
C MET A 141 5.77 -2.65 7.93
N PRO A 142 5.97 -3.89 7.47
CA PRO A 142 7.12 -4.69 7.88
C PRO A 142 8.39 -4.15 7.23
N LEU A 143 9.53 -4.35 7.88
CA LEU A 143 10.85 -4.09 7.30
C LEU A 143 11.16 -5.12 6.21
N ASP A 144 10.97 -6.40 6.54
CA ASP A 144 11.12 -7.53 5.63
C ASP A 144 9.79 -8.28 5.51
N ALA A 145 9.24 -8.33 4.30
CA ALA A 145 7.94 -8.95 4.03
C ALA A 145 8.14 -10.26 3.28
N THR A 146 7.80 -11.39 3.92
CA THR A 146 7.90 -12.74 3.32
C THR A 146 7.01 -12.91 2.09
N TRP A 147 5.87 -12.22 2.05
CA TRP A 147 4.94 -12.21 0.93
C TRP A 147 5.38 -11.33 -0.25
N ALA A 148 6.52 -10.63 -0.14
CA ALA A 148 7.05 -9.79 -1.20
C ALA A 148 7.25 -10.58 -2.50
N MET A 149 7.20 -9.87 -3.63
CA MET A 149 7.36 -10.48 -4.94
C MET A 149 8.73 -11.16 -5.07
N LYS A 150 8.76 -12.46 -5.40
CA LYS A 150 9.99 -13.19 -5.70
C LYS A 150 10.61 -12.66 -6.99
N ARG A 151 11.92 -12.39 -6.94
CA ARG A 151 12.72 -11.79 -8.02
C ARG A 151 13.97 -12.62 -8.36
N GLU A 152 13.97 -13.90 -7.98
CA GLU A 152 15.11 -14.81 -8.11
C GLU A 152 15.53 -15.06 -9.56
N MET A 153 14.60 -14.92 -10.52
CA MET A 153 14.85 -15.05 -11.95
C MET A 153 15.19 -13.71 -12.63
N MET A 154 15.46 -12.65 -11.87
CA MET A 154 15.92 -11.38 -12.46
C MET A 154 17.35 -11.52 -12.98
N SER A 155 17.58 -11.02 -14.19
CA SER A 155 18.95 -10.86 -14.69
C SER A 155 19.75 -9.92 -13.80
N GLN A 156 21.05 -10.16 -13.74
CA GLN A 156 21.95 -9.32 -12.95
C GLN A 156 21.91 -7.88 -13.45
N SER A 157 21.89 -6.95 -12.50
CA SER A 157 21.73 -5.52 -12.78
C SER A 157 23.08 -4.86 -13.05
N TYR A 158 23.79 -5.35 -14.07
CA TYR A 158 25.19 -4.98 -14.36
C TYR A 158 25.41 -3.46 -14.50
N THR A 159 24.43 -2.73 -15.04
CA THR A 159 24.55 -1.29 -15.30
C THR A 159 24.05 -0.41 -14.15
N THR A 160 23.35 -0.97 -13.16
CA THR A 160 22.66 -0.19 -12.12
C THR A 160 22.99 -0.63 -10.69
N SER A 161 23.76 -1.71 -10.51
CA SER A 161 24.23 -2.18 -9.20
C SER A 161 25.69 -2.58 -9.27
N ILE A 162 26.54 -1.86 -8.53
CA ILE A 162 27.97 -2.18 -8.37
C ILE A 162 28.16 -3.61 -7.83
N HIS A 163 27.27 -4.06 -6.95
CA HIS A 163 27.35 -5.40 -6.36
C HIS A 163 27.07 -6.52 -7.36
N HIS A 164 26.39 -6.23 -8.48
CA HIS A 164 26.06 -7.20 -9.52
C HIS A 164 27.08 -7.21 -10.67
N LEU A 165 28.15 -6.40 -10.60
CA LEU A 165 29.23 -6.42 -11.57
C LEU A 165 29.95 -7.77 -11.56
N MET A 166 30.40 -8.21 -12.74
CA MET A 166 31.25 -9.39 -12.88
C MET A 166 32.55 -9.16 -12.09
N ARG A 167 32.87 -10.10 -11.19
CA ARG A 167 34.13 -10.10 -10.45
C ARG A 167 35.07 -11.10 -11.09
N PHE A 168 36.29 -10.66 -11.38
CA PHE A 168 37.37 -11.52 -11.83
C PHE A 168 38.40 -11.66 -10.70
N GLN A 169 38.84 -12.88 -10.42
CA GLN A 169 40.01 -13.13 -9.56
C GLN A 169 41.20 -13.43 -10.46
N ALA A 170 42.28 -12.66 -10.31
CA ALA A 170 43.56 -12.96 -10.93
C ALA A 170 44.21 -14.16 -10.22
N ILE A 171 44.83 -15.04 -11.01
CA ILE A 171 45.60 -16.22 -10.58
C ILE A 171 46.94 -15.78 -10.01
#